data_AF-A0A9X6ABC2-F1
#
_entry.id   AF-A0A9X6ABC2-F1
#
_cell.length_a   1.000
_cell.length_b   1.000
_cell.length_c   1.000
_cell.angle_alpha   90.00
_cell.angle_beta   90.00
_cell.angle_gamma   90.00
#
_symmetry.space_group_name_H-M   'P 1'
#
loop_
_entity.id
_entity.type
_entity.pdbx_description
1 polymer ?
#
loop_
_entity_poly.entity_id
_entity_poly.type
_entity_poly.pdbx_seq_one_letter_code
_entity_poly.pdbx_strand_id
1 'polypeptide(L)'
;CKASFTFYLHIDTAETTTSTAYDKLTVTAGTTTLASYSNLNKATGYTQKTFDLSSFAGTTVALKFSGVEDSSLQTSFVVDDTAVTTS
;
A
#
# COMPACT_ATOMS: atom_id res chain seq x y z
N CYS A 1 9.43 18.57 13.04
CA CYS A 1 8.22 18.32 12.26
C CYS A 1 8.17 16.82 12.03
N LYS A 2 7.22 16.14 12.68
CA LYS A 2 6.97 14.73 12.45
C LYS A 2 5.74 14.59 11.56
N ALA A 3 5.80 13.72 10.57
CA ALA A 3 4.67 13.38 9.73
C ALA A 3 4.57 11.86 9.64
N SER A 4 3.41 11.29 9.95
CA SER A 4 3.14 9.87 9.78
C SER A 4 1.98 9.67 8.82
N PHE A 5 2.15 8.75 7.89
CA PHE A 5 1.11 8.32 6.98
C PHE A 5 0.58 6.97 7.41
N THR A 6 -0.73 6.89 7.60
CA THR A 6 -1.41 5.67 8.00
C THR A 6 -2.51 5.33 7.01
N PHE A 7 -2.70 4.05 6.73
CA PHE A 7 -3.84 3.55 5.97
C PHE A 7 -4.15 2.12 6.37
N TYR A 8 -5.39 1.70 6.17
CA TYR A 8 -5.79 0.32 6.30
C TYR A 8 -5.73 -0.36 4.94
N LEU A 9 -5.15 -1.56 4.93
CA LEU A 9 -5.01 -2.36 3.72
C LEU A 9 -5.61 -3.74 3.97
N HIS A 10 -6.54 -4.10 3.10
CA HIS A 10 -7.06 -5.45 2.96
C HIS A 10 -6.78 -5.92 1.54
N ILE A 11 -6.30 -7.16 1.42
CA ILE A 11 -5.96 -7.77 0.13
C ILE A 11 -6.73 -9.07 0.05
N ASP A 12 -7.62 -9.15 -0.93
CA ASP A 12 -8.32 -10.37 -1.30
C ASP A 12 -7.83 -10.82 -2.67
N THR A 13 -7.65 -12.12 -2.84
CA THR A 13 -7.27 -12.66 -4.14
C THR A 13 -7.87 -14.04 -4.35
N ALA A 14 -8.35 -14.26 -5.57
CA ALA A 14 -8.72 -15.58 -6.06
C ALA A 14 -7.48 -16.42 -6.45
N GLU A 15 -6.29 -15.81 -6.50
CA GLU A 15 -5.03 -16.51 -6.74
C GLU A 15 -4.74 -17.56 -5.67
N THR A 16 -4.37 -18.75 -6.15
CA THR A 16 -4.05 -19.92 -5.31
C THR A 16 -2.54 -20.13 -5.14
N THR A 17 -1.73 -19.42 -5.93
CA THR A 17 -0.28 -19.44 -5.79
C THR A 17 0.15 -18.87 -4.44
N THR A 18 1.22 -19.45 -3.88
CA THR A 18 1.82 -19.02 -2.62
C THR A 18 3.25 -18.51 -2.79
N SER A 19 3.79 -18.56 -4.01
CA SER A 19 5.18 -18.20 -4.30
C SER A 19 5.33 -17.14 -5.38
N THR A 20 4.32 -16.95 -6.24
CA THR A 20 4.40 -16.00 -7.36
C THR A 20 3.54 -14.77 -7.07
N ALA A 21 4.20 -13.61 -7.03
CA ALA A 21 3.53 -12.33 -6.94
C ALA A 21 3.09 -11.87 -8.34
N TYR A 22 1.88 -12.25 -8.77
CA TYR A 22 1.28 -11.82 -10.04
C TYR A 22 0.84 -10.37 -9.94
N ASP A 23 -0.08 -10.09 -9.01
CA ASP A 23 -0.63 -8.76 -8.79
C ASP A 23 0.16 -8.03 -7.71
N LYS A 24 0.41 -6.74 -7.93
CA LYS A 24 1.24 -5.92 -7.04
C LYS A 24 0.63 -4.55 -6.78
N LEU A 25 0.66 -4.14 -5.53
CA LEU A 25 0.34 -2.79 -5.09
C LEU A 25 1.61 -2.12 -4.58
N THR A 26 2.05 -1.04 -5.24
CA THR A 26 3.19 -0.24 -4.79
C THR A 26 2.69 1.09 -4.23
N VAL A 27 3.17 1.45 -3.05
CA VAL A 27 2.91 2.74 -2.39
C VAL A 27 4.17 3.57 -2.44
N THR A 28 4.06 4.78 -3.00
CA THR A 28 5.17 5.70 -3.18
C THR A 28 4.86 7.06 -2.59
N ALA A 29 5.87 7.72 -2.04
CA ALA A 29 5.88 9.13 -1.68
C ALA A 29 6.87 9.83 -2.61
N GLY A 30 6.34 10.50 -3.65
CA GLY A 30 7.16 11.10 -4.70
C GLY A 30 7.90 10.04 -5.50
N THR A 31 9.22 9.97 -5.36
CA THR A 31 10.08 8.94 -5.99
C THR A 31 10.47 7.82 -5.03
N THR A 32 10.13 7.94 -3.75
CA THR A 32 10.49 6.97 -2.72
C THR A 32 9.40 5.92 -2.58
N THR A 33 9.75 4.65 -2.72
CA THR A 33 8.85 3.53 -2.41
C THR A 33 8.72 3.37 -0.90
N LEU A 34 7.50 3.51 -0.38
CA LEU A 34 7.18 3.28 1.02
C LEU A 34 6.95 1.79 1.30
N ALA A 35 6.19 1.12 0.42
CA ALA A 35 5.91 -0.30 0.53
C ALA A 35 5.50 -0.92 -0.80
N SER A 36 5.70 -2.23 -0.90
CA SER A 36 5.20 -3.06 -1.99
C SER A 36 4.45 -4.25 -1.40
N TYR A 37 3.22 -4.46 -1.87
CA TYR A 37 2.35 -5.56 -1.52
C TYR A 37 2.00 -6.36 -2.77
N SER A 38 1.49 -7.57 -2.57
CA SER A 38 1.07 -8.46 -3.65
C SER A 38 -0.10 -9.33 -3.24
N ASN A 39 -0.66 -10.08 -4.19
CA ASN A 39 -1.63 -11.15 -3.95
C ASN A 39 -1.18 -12.15 -2.85
N LEU A 40 0.14 -12.36 -2.68
CA LEU A 40 0.69 -13.21 -1.61
C LEU A 40 0.50 -12.62 -0.21
N ASN A 41 0.25 -11.33 -0.09
CA ASN A 41 0.01 -10.64 1.18
C ASN A 41 -1.46 -10.64 1.58
N LYS A 42 -2.30 -11.49 0.97
CA LYS A 42 -3.70 -11.68 1.36
C LYS A 42 -3.81 -12.00 2.84
N ALA A 43 -4.72 -11.31 3.52
CA ALA A 43 -4.93 -11.46 4.94
C ALA A 43 -6.41 -11.23 5.25
N THR A 44 -6.94 -11.98 6.21
CA THR A 44 -8.32 -11.81 6.65
C THR A 44 -8.47 -10.46 7.37
N GLY A 45 -9.31 -9.59 6.82
CA GLY A 45 -9.61 -8.27 7.37
C GLY A 45 -8.55 -7.21 7.06
N TYR A 46 -8.80 -6.01 7.62
CA TYR A 46 -7.95 -4.85 7.40
C TYR A 46 -6.74 -4.83 8.33
N THR A 47 -5.58 -4.50 7.77
CA THR A 47 -4.36 -4.27 8.53
C THR A 47 -3.93 -2.82 8.42
N GLN A 48 -3.71 -2.16 9.55
CA GLN A 48 -3.18 -0.80 9.54
C GLN A 48 -1.70 -0.83 9.16
N LYS A 49 -1.31 0.05 8.26
CA LYS A 49 0.07 0.31 7.84
C LYS A 49 0.43 1.73 8.22
N THR A 50 1.63 1.90 8.79
CA THR A 50 2.13 3.19 9.25
C THR A 50 3.52 3.43 8.67
N PHE A 51 3.71 4.59 8.08
CA PHE A 51 4.95 5.03 7.46
C PHE A 51 5.35 6.40 8.01
N ASP A 52 6.64 6.57 8.28
CA ASP A 52 7.19 7.87 8.65
C ASP A 52 7.47 8.69 7.38
N LEU A 53 6.87 9.88 7.29
CA LEU A 53 7.08 10.87 6.24
C LEU A 53 7.86 12.09 6.74
N SER A 54 8.42 12.05 7.95
CA SER A 54 9.16 13.17 8.53
C SER A 54 10.36 13.61 7.68
N SER A 55 10.91 12.71 6.86
CA SER A 55 11.96 13.01 5.87
C SER A 55 11.52 13.97 4.76
N PHE A 56 10.21 14.08 4.51
CA PHE A 56 9.60 14.94 3.50
C PHE A 56 9.06 16.25 4.09
N ALA A 57 9.30 16.52 5.38
CA ALA A 57 8.85 17.74 6.03
C ALA A 57 9.35 19.00 5.28
N GLY A 58 8.42 19.93 5.03
CA GLY A 58 8.71 21.16 4.29
C GLY A 58 8.70 21.01 2.76
N THR A 59 8.40 19.82 2.24
CA THR A 59 8.21 19.57 0.80
C THR A 59 6.79 19.14 0.49
N THR A 60 6.33 19.37 -0.74
CA THR A 60 5.08 18.80 -1.23
C THR A 60 5.40 17.47 -1.90
N VAL A 61 4.81 16.38 -1.40
CA VAL A 61 5.04 15.04 -1.91
C VAL A 61 3.71 14.39 -2.25
N ALA A 62 3.62 13.82 -3.45
CA ALA A 62 2.45 13.07 -3.87
C ALA A 62 2.54 11.64 -3.32
N LEU A 63 1.52 11.23 -2.58
CA LEU A 63 1.32 9.83 -2.21
C LEU A 63 0.59 9.12 -3.34
N LYS A 64 1.18 8.08 -3.90
CA LYS A 64 0.62 7.32 -5.02
C LYS A 64 0.56 5.83 -4.68
N PHE A 65 -0.64 5.29 -4.85
CA PHE A 65 -0.93 3.87 -4.84
C PHE A 65 -1.00 3.39 -6.29
N SER A 66 -0.20 2.38 -6.63
CA SER A 66 -0.16 1.82 -7.98
C SER A 66 -0.41 0.31 -7.89
N GLY A 67 -1.65 -0.08 -8.15
CA GLY A 67 -2.04 -1.48 -8.32
C GLY A 67 -1.86 -1.91 -9.76
N VAL A 68 -1.24 -3.06 -9.98
CA VAL A 68 -1.17 -3.73 -11.27
C VAL A 68 -1.68 -5.15 -11.06
N GLU A 69 -2.76 -5.47 -11.76
CA GLU A 69 -3.33 -6.81 -11.80
C GLU A 69 -3.03 -7.45 -13.16
N ASP A 70 -2.93 -8.78 -13.20
CA ASP A 70 -2.90 -9.54 -14.43
C ASP A 70 -4.31 -9.85 -14.97
N SER A 71 -4.39 -10.53 -16.11
CA SER A 71 -5.67 -10.80 -16.78
C SER A 71 -6.42 -12.04 -16.28
N SER A 72 -5.85 -12.79 -15.34
CA SER A 72 -6.31 -14.14 -14.98
C SER A 72 -7.26 -14.13 -13.79
N LEU A 73 -6.73 -14.17 -12.56
CA LEU A 73 -7.55 -14.20 -11.35
C LEU A 73 -7.51 -12.84 -10.68
N GLN A 74 -8.67 -12.44 -10.15
CA GLN A 74 -8.82 -11.14 -9.52
C GLN A 74 -8.01 -11.05 -8.22
N THR A 75 -7.33 -9.91 -8.02
CA THR A 75 -6.81 -9.49 -6.73
C THR A 75 -7.34 -8.10 -6.38
N SER A 76 -8.16 -8.00 -5.34
CA SER A 76 -8.64 -6.71 -4.84
C SER A 76 -7.69 -6.14 -3.80
N PHE A 77 -7.12 -4.98 -4.08
CA PHE A 77 -6.38 -4.17 -3.12
C PHE A 77 -7.30 -3.09 -2.55
N VAL A 78 -7.83 -3.33 -1.35
CA VAL A 78 -8.77 -2.41 -0.69
C VAL A 78 -8.01 -1.53 0.29
N VAL A 79 -7.95 -0.23 -0.01
CA VAL A 79 -7.32 0.79 0.83
C VAL A 79 -8.43 1.59 1.51
N ASP A 80 -8.32 1.74 2.82
CA ASP A 80 -9.32 2.45 3.64
C ASP A 80 -8.65 3.37 4.67
N ASP A 81 -9.40 4.36 5.16
CA ASP A 81 -9.02 5.29 6.24
C ASP A 81 -7.59 5.87 6.09
N THR A 82 -7.27 6.40 4.90
CA THR A 82 -5.97 7.04 4.67
C THR A 82 -5.88 8.35 5.44
N ALA A 83 -4.88 8.48 6.32
CA ALA A 83 -4.67 9.66 7.14
C ALA A 83 -3.19 10.06 7.18
N VAL A 84 -2.94 11.37 7.19
CA VAL A 84 -1.62 11.96 7.45
C VAL A 84 -1.70 12.72 8.77
N THR A 85 -0.90 12.31 9.75
CA THR A 85 -0.82 12.98 11.06
C THR A 85 0.48 13.75 11.15
N THR A 86 0.42 15.02 11.53
CA THR A 86 1.61 15.89 11.69
C THR A 86 1.71 16.43 13.11
N SER A 87 2.93 16.51 13.67
CA SER A 87 3.23 17.09 14.99
C SER A 87 4.57 17.82 15.07
#